data_AF-A0A522VQP0-F1
#
_entry.id   AF-A0A522VQP0-F1
#
_cell.length_a   1.000
_cell.length_b   1.000
_cell.length_c   1.000
_cell.angle_alpha   90.00
_cell.angle_beta   90.00
_cell.angle_gamma   90.00
#
_symmetry.space_group_name_H-M   'P 1'
#
loop_
_entity.id
_entity.type
_entity.pdbx_description
1 polymer ?
#
loop_
_entity_poly.entity_id
_entity_poly.type
_entity_poly.pdbx_seq_one_letter_code
_entity_poly.pdbx_strand_id
1 'polypeptide(L)'
;MLQMNVSKKLGQRVTAILGAGALFLSMGTAAADKELLDILLKNGAIDRMQYDTLVKKTSLSSKDMTVKDGHIGNSFVKLGDKGLEIESNDGNFKASIGGRLQVDSQVNWNSRTLAPNAGTATTNELADGMSLRRARVNFDGTFYKDFDYRFEYDFTRGGGTTAGGVTDAYIQWTA
;
A
#
# COMPACT_ATOMS: atom_id res chain seq x y z
N MET A 1 -47.77 -14.11 -54.50
CA MET A 1 -47.06 -14.59 -53.30
C MET A 1 -47.03 -13.43 -52.32
N LEU A 2 -47.89 -13.50 -51.31
CA LEU A 2 -48.20 -12.41 -50.37
C LEU A 2 -47.66 -12.84 -49.00
N GLN A 3 -46.66 -12.14 -48.47
CA GLN A 3 -46.49 -12.00 -47.02
C GLN A 3 -45.81 -10.67 -46.75
N MET A 4 -46.58 -9.79 -46.15
CA MET A 4 -46.20 -8.54 -45.50
C MET A 4 -45.70 -8.93 -44.10
N ASN A 5 -44.57 -8.42 -43.61
CA ASN A 5 -44.39 -8.38 -42.17
C ASN A 5 -43.64 -7.12 -41.70
N VAL A 6 -44.29 -6.47 -40.74
CA VAL A 6 -44.04 -5.12 -40.24
C VAL A 6 -43.38 -5.18 -38.88
N SER A 7 -42.38 -4.30 -38.69
CA SER A 7 -41.89 -3.72 -37.43
C SER A 7 -41.23 -4.61 -36.37
N LYS A 8 -40.09 -4.11 -35.85
CA LYS A 8 -40.06 -3.41 -34.56
C LYS A 8 -38.70 -2.71 -34.40
N LYS A 9 -38.70 -1.38 -34.37
CA LYS A 9 -37.60 -0.60 -33.79
C LYS A 9 -37.54 -0.95 -32.31
N LEU A 10 -36.51 -1.66 -31.87
CA LEU A 10 -36.24 -1.87 -30.46
C LEU A 10 -35.10 -0.92 -30.05
N GLY A 11 -35.48 0.19 -29.41
CA GLY A 11 -34.53 1.08 -28.77
C GLY A 11 -33.79 0.33 -27.67
N GLN A 12 -32.46 0.24 -27.79
CA GLN A 12 -31.62 -0.21 -26.69
C GLN A 12 -31.12 1.01 -25.92
N ARG A 13 -31.50 1.01 -24.65
CA ARG A 13 -31.24 2.03 -23.63
C ARG A 13 -29.73 2.07 -23.39
N VAL A 14 -29.14 3.26 -23.47
CA VAL A 14 -27.76 3.50 -23.04
C VAL A 14 -27.73 3.40 -21.53
N THR A 15 -27.41 2.22 -21.02
CA THR A 15 -27.06 2.03 -19.61
C THR A 15 -25.58 2.32 -19.47
N ALA A 16 -25.25 3.50 -18.94
CA ALA A 16 -23.91 3.85 -18.52
C ALA A 16 -23.49 2.91 -17.38
N ILE A 17 -22.45 2.11 -17.60
CA ILE A 17 -21.73 1.41 -16.53
C ILE A 17 -20.41 2.14 -16.33
N LEU A 18 -20.37 2.95 -15.28
CA LEU A 18 -19.15 3.46 -14.67
C LEU A 18 -18.40 2.28 -14.05
N GLY A 19 -17.29 1.89 -14.68
CA GLY A 19 -16.36 0.91 -14.15
C GLY A 19 -15.08 0.97 -14.99
N ALA A 20 -13.96 1.35 -14.36
CA ALA A 20 -12.68 1.65 -15.00
C ALA A 20 -12.00 0.39 -15.57
N GLY A 21 -12.55 -0.12 -16.68
CA GLY A 21 -11.96 -1.15 -17.52
C GLY A 21 -12.14 -0.71 -18.97
N ALA A 22 -11.14 -0.01 -19.51
CA ALA A 22 -11.16 0.47 -20.87
C ALA A 22 -10.91 -0.69 -21.87
N LEU A 23 -11.96 -1.47 -22.16
CA LEU A 23 -12.06 -2.20 -23.42
C LEU A 23 -12.37 -1.19 -24.52
N PHE A 24 -11.34 -0.55 -25.08
CA PHE A 24 -11.48 0.29 -26.26
C PHE A 24 -11.65 -0.60 -27.50
N LEU A 25 -12.89 -0.68 -27.98
CA LEU A 25 -13.18 -1.07 -29.36
C LEU A 25 -12.51 -0.04 -30.28
N SER A 26 -11.59 -0.52 -31.11
CA SER A 26 -10.83 0.27 -32.08
C SER A 26 -11.74 0.81 -33.19
N MET A 27 -12.07 2.09 -33.14
CA MET A 27 -12.48 2.89 -34.30
C MET A 27 -11.72 4.22 -34.19
N GLY A 28 -10.94 4.56 -35.23
CA GLY A 28 -9.85 5.55 -35.19
C GLY A 28 -10.25 6.99 -34.84
N THR A 29 -9.36 7.98 -34.83
CA THR A 29 -8.14 8.19 -35.63
C THR A 29 -7.29 9.25 -34.89
N ALA A 30 -6.05 9.49 -35.33
CA ALA A 30 -5.00 10.34 -34.72
C ALA A 30 -5.39 11.67 -34.03
N ALA A 31 -6.60 12.20 -34.22
CA ALA A 31 -7.15 13.33 -33.47
C ALA A 31 -7.38 13.01 -31.99
N ALA A 32 -7.93 11.83 -31.67
CA ALA A 32 -8.16 11.42 -30.27
C ALA A 32 -6.82 11.21 -29.52
N ASP A 33 -5.80 10.73 -30.23
CA ASP A 33 -4.46 10.53 -29.67
C ASP A 33 -3.78 11.86 -29.32
N LYS A 34 -3.99 12.91 -30.14
CA LYS A 34 -3.48 14.26 -29.85
C LYS A 34 -4.20 14.91 -28.68
N GLU A 35 -5.52 14.78 -28.60
CA GLU A 35 -6.30 15.31 -27.47
C GLU A 35 -5.87 14.67 -26.14
N LEU A 36 -5.57 13.36 -26.15
CA LEU A 36 -5.00 12.67 -24.99
C LEU A 36 -3.65 13.26 -24.58
N LEU A 37 -2.73 13.45 -25.52
CA LEU A 37 -1.41 14.04 -25.26
C LEU A 37 -1.52 15.47 -24.71
N ASP A 38 -2.46 16.26 -25.22
CA ASP A 38 -2.71 17.63 -24.75
C ASP A 38 -3.22 17.65 -23.30
N ILE A 39 -4.15 16.74 -22.96
CA ILE A 39 -4.65 16.59 -21.58
C ILE A 39 -3.53 16.14 -20.64
N LEU A 40 -2.68 15.20 -21.06
CA LEU A 40 -1.56 14.71 -20.24
C LEU A 40 -0.52 15.80 -19.99
N LEU A 41 -0.18 16.61 -21.00
CA LEU A 41 0.71 17.76 -20.85
C LEU A 41 0.10 18.82 -19.92
N LYS A 42 -1.19 19.13 -20.10
CA LYS A 42 -1.93 20.09 -19.26
C LYS A 42 -2.00 19.67 -17.80
N ASN A 43 -2.13 18.36 -17.53
CA ASN A 43 -2.15 17.80 -16.19
C ASN A 43 -0.75 17.58 -15.61
N GLY A 44 0.32 17.87 -16.37
CA GLY A 44 1.70 17.69 -15.94
C GLY A 44 2.16 16.24 -15.86
N ALA A 45 1.41 15.30 -16.45
CA ALA A 45 1.78 13.89 -16.50
C ALA A 45 2.94 13.61 -17.47
N ILE A 46 3.19 14.51 -18.43
CA ILE A 46 4.32 14.48 -19.37
C ILE A 46 4.89 15.90 -19.56
N ASP A 47 6.17 15.99 -19.92
CA ASP A 47 6.82 17.26 -20.28
C ASP A 47 6.70 17.61 -21.78
N ARG A 48 7.14 18.82 -22.17
CA ARG A 48 7.06 19.28 -23.57
C ARG A 48 7.95 18.47 -24.52
N MET A 49 9.12 18.02 -24.05
CA MET A 49 10.03 17.22 -24.89
C MET A 49 9.45 15.83 -25.15
N GLN A 50 8.80 15.25 -24.15
CA GLN A 50 8.05 14.00 -24.24
C GLN A 50 6.85 14.14 -25.18
N TYR A 51 6.07 15.22 -25.04
CA TYR A 51 4.96 15.54 -25.95
C TYR A 51 5.42 15.59 -27.42
N ASP A 52 6.46 16.37 -27.71
CA ASP A 52 6.98 16.53 -29.08
C ASP A 52 7.51 15.21 -29.68
N THR A 53 8.02 14.33 -28.82
CA THR A 53 8.48 12.99 -29.20
C THR A 53 7.32 12.06 -29.50
N LEU A 54 6.26 12.09 -28.68
CA LEU A 54 5.10 11.22 -28.80
C LEU A 54 4.18 11.61 -29.96
N VAL A 55 4.06 12.91 -30.27
CA VAL A 55 3.32 13.39 -31.46
C VAL A 55 3.95 12.91 -32.77
N LYS A 56 5.28 12.75 -32.81
CA LYS A 56 6.02 12.28 -34.00
C LYS A 56 6.02 10.74 -34.12
N LYS A 57 5.60 10.03 -33.08
CA LYS A 57 5.66 8.57 -33.03
C LYS A 57 4.30 7.99 -33.41
N THR A 58 4.20 7.51 -34.65
CA THR A 58 2.95 7.01 -35.24
C THR A 58 2.54 5.62 -34.74
N SER A 59 3.44 4.86 -34.10
CA SER A 59 3.13 3.61 -33.42
C SER A 59 4.05 3.35 -32.24
N LEU A 60 3.48 2.86 -31.14
CA LEU A 60 4.20 2.44 -29.94
C LEU A 60 4.50 0.94 -30.05
N SER A 61 5.78 0.56 -30.02
CA SER A 61 6.20 -0.84 -29.92
C SER A 61 6.45 -1.23 -28.46
N SER A 62 6.38 -2.52 -28.10
CA SER A 62 6.69 -3.00 -26.74
C SER A 62 8.12 -2.63 -26.27
N LYS A 63 9.04 -2.37 -27.22
CA LYS A 63 10.39 -1.85 -26.94
C LYS A 63 10.44 -0.37 -26.53
N ASP A 64 9.36 0.36 -26.79
CA ASP A 64 9.21 1.78 -26.47
C ASP A 64 8.53 2.01 -25.11
N MET A 65 7.95 0.95 -24.55
CA MET A 65 7.42 0.93 -23.18
C MET A 65 8.52 0.70 -22.13
N THR A 66 9.76 0.46 -22.56
CA THR A 66 10.92 0.36 -21.68
C THR A 66 11.69 1.69 -21.76
N VAL A 67 11.42 2.56 -20.79
CA VAL A 67 12.10 3.85 -20.64
C VAL A 67 13.59 3.61 -20.46
N LYS A 68 14.42 4.16 -21.36
CA LYS A 68 15.89 3.99 -21.39
C LYS A 68 16.68 5.15 -20.76
N ASP A 69 16.04 6.02 -19.98
CA ASP A 69 16.74 6.98 -19.12
C ASP A 69 16.10 6.99 -17.74
N GLY A 70 16.93 7.10 -16.70
CA GLY A 70 16.54 6.92 -15.30
C GLY A 70 15.32 7.75 -14.88
N HIS A 71 14.47 7.12 -14.06
CA HIS A 71 13.26 7.67 -13.42
C HIS A 71 11.93 7.56 -14.18
N ILE A 72 11.49 6.37 -14.59
CA ILE A 72 10.05 6.02 -14.50
C ILE A 72 9.86 4.50 -14.33
N GLY A 73 10.44 3.95 -13.26
CA GLY A 73 9.88 2.74 -12.66
C GLY A 73 8.63 3.15 -11.89
N ASN A 74 7.47 3.15 -12.54
CA ASN A 74 6.20 3.47 -11.88
C ASN A 74 6.09 2.59 -10.64
N SER A 75 6.16 3.20 -9.47
CA SER A 75 5.91 2.56 -8.19
C SER A 75 4.73 3.29 -7.58
N PHE A 76 3.75 2.55 -7.09
CA PHE A 76 2.63 3.17 -6.38
C PHE A 76 2.85 3.04 -4.88
N VAL A 77 2.43 4.09 -4.18
CA VAL A 77 2.42 4.13 -2.74
C VAL A 77 0.97 4.00 -2.29
N LYS A 78 0.71 3.05 -1.41
CA LYS A 78 -0.60 2.81 -0.80
C LYS A 78 -0.47 2.97 0.71
N LEU A 79 -1.53 3.44 1.35
CA LEU A 79 -1.70 3.29 2.79
C LEU A 79 -2.58 2.06 3.00
N GLY A 80 -1.97 0.94 3.38
CA GLY A 80 -2.66 -0.30 3.71
C GLY A 80 -3.03 -0.38 5.18
N ASP A 81 -3.71 -1.46 5.59
CA ASP A 81 -4.18 -1.66 6.96
C ASP A 81 -3.03 -1.73 7.99
N LYS A 82 -1.82 -2.07 7.53
CA LYS A 82 -0.63 -2.25 8.37
C LYS A 82 0.37 -1.09 8.27
N GLY A 83 0.11 -0.10 7.42
CA GLY A 83 1.00 1.05 7.26
C GLY A 83 1.24 1.40 5.80
N LEU A 84 2.42 1.96 5.53
CA LEU A 84 2.81 2.43 4.21
C LEU A 84 3.32 1.26 3.38
N GLU A 85 2.78 1.10 2.18
CA GLU A 85 3.15 0.07 1.22
C GLU A 85 3.64 0.70 -0.08
N ILE A 86 4.74 0.20 -0.61
CA ILE A 86 5.36 0.64 -1.87
C ILE A 86 5.56 -0.60 -2.73
N GLU A 87 5.04 -0.57 -3.96
CA GLU A 87 5.17 -1.69 -4.89
C GLU A 87 5.53 -1.18 -6.28
N SER A 88 6.49 -1.84 -6.91
CA SER A 88 6.87 -1.60 -8.30
C SER A 88 5.80 -2.17 -9.23
N ASN A 89 5.53 -1.50 -10.35
CA ASN A 89 4.50 -1.93 -11.30
C ASN A 89 4.78 -3.31 -11.93
N ASP A 90 6.05 -3.70 -12.03
CA ASP A 90 6.45 -5.04 -12.50
C ASP A 90 6.29 -6.15 -11.44
N GLY A 91 5.90 -5.79 -10.20
CA GLY A 91 5.73 -6.69 -9.07
C GLY A 91 7.05 -7.32 -8.57
N ASN A 92 8.20 -6.87 -9.05
CA ASN A 92 9.50 -7.40 -8.62
C ASN A 92 9.88 -6.95 -7.22
N PHE A 93 9.37 -5.80 -6.77
CA PHE A 93 9.67 -5.24 -5.47
C PHE A 93 8.40 -4.82 -4.76
N LYS A 94 8.27 -5.27 -3.52
CA LYS A 94 7.26 -4.82 -2.56
C LYS A 94 7.98 -4.48 -1.27
N ALA A 95 7.64 -3.35 -0.67
CA ALA A 95 8.15 -2.94 0.62
C ALA A 95 7.00 -2.37 1.44
N SER A 96 6.92 -2.73 2.70
CA SER A 96 6.00 -2.19 3.67
C SER A 96 6.76 -1.72 4.91
N ILE A 97 6.27 -0.63 5.50
CA ILE A 97 6.67 -0.19 6.83
C ILE A 97 5.42 -0.07 7.70
N GLY A 98 5.47 -0.74 8.84
CA GLY A 98 4.38 -0.77 9.81
C GLY A 98 4.88 -0.72 11.24
N GLY A 99 3.95 -0.94 12.16
CA GLY A 99 4.33 -1.11 13.55
C GLY A 99 3.17 -1.42 14.47
N ARG A 100 3.47 -1.44 15.77
CA ARG A 100 2.48 -1.59 16.82
C ARG A 100 2.90 -0.82 18.06
N LEU A 101 1.99 -0.01 18.58
CA LEU A 101 2.10 0.63 19.88
C LEU A 101 1.07 0.04 20.84
N GLN A 102 1.50 -0.35 22.03
CA GLN A 102 0.61 -0.82 23.10
C GLN A 102 0.99 -0.16 24.42
N VAL A 103 0.02 0.55 24.99
CA VAL A 103 0.13 1.24 26.27
C VAL A 103 -0.84 0.55 27.23
N ASP A 104 -0.32 0.07 28.34
CA ASP A 104 -1.12 -0.55 29.39
C ASP A 104 -1.22 0.40 30.57
N SER A 105 -2.37 0.37 31.23
CA SER A 105 -2.60 1.04 32.50
C SER A 105 -3.25 0.05 33.47
N GLN A 106 -2.84 0.11 34.72
CA GLN A 106 -3.36 -0.72 35.79
C GLN A 106 -3.71 0.16 36.98
N VAL A 107 -4.94 -0.02 37.47
CA VAL A 107 -5.42 0.54 38.74
C VAL A 107 -5.78 -0.62 39.67
N ASN A 108 -5.39 -0.51 40.93
CA ASN A 108 -5.56 -1.56 41.91
C ASN A 108 -6.47 -1.09 43.05
N TRP A 109 -7.53 -1.85 43.29
CA TRP A 109 -8.38 -1.64 44.46
C TRP A 109 -7.85 -2.49 45.63
N ASN A 110 -7.17 -1.83 46.56
CA ASN A 110 -6.61 -2.48 47.73
C ASN A 110 -7.67 -2.60 48.84
N SER A 111 -7.91 -3.83 49.32
CA SER A 111 -8.80 -4.08 50.47
C SER A 111 -7.99 -3.99 51.76
N ARG A 112 -8.30 -3.00 52.59
CA ARG A 112 -7.55 -2.60 53.80
C ARG A 112 -7.73 -3.58 54.98
N THR A 113 -7.53 -4.88 54.78
CA THR A 113 -7.71 -5.90 55.82
C THR A 113 -6.65 -7.01 55.76
N LEU A 114 -5.38 -6.65 55.61
CA LEU A 114 -4.28 -7.58 55.87
C LEU A 114 -3.48 -7.07 57.07
N ALA A 115 -3.29 -7.96 58.06
CA ALA A 115 -2.54 -7.67 59.27
C ALA A 115 -1.12 -7.17 58.91
N PRO A 116 -0.59 -6.15 59.63
CA PRO A 116 0.74 -5.62 59.35
C PRO A 116 1.79 -6.75 59.46
N ASN A 117 2.61 -6.90 58.43
CA ASN A 117 3.69 -7.88 58.45
C ASN A 117 4.69 -7.48 59.54
N ALA A 118 4.84 -8.31 60.57
CA ALA A 118 5.73 -8.05 61.69
C ALA A 118 7.20 -8.16 61.24
N GLY A 119 7.76 -7.06 60.73
CA GLY A 119 9.19 -7.00 60.40
C GLY A 119 9.63 -5.76 59.63
N THR A 120 8.79 -5.22 58.75
CA THR A 120 9.08 -4.01 57.96
C THR A 120 7.77 -3.37 57.54
N ALA A 121 7.61 -2.07 57.77
CA ALA A 121 6.39 -1.31 57.46
C ALA A 121 6.18 -1.13 55.95
N THR A 122 5.87 -2.21 55.23
CA THR A 122 5.37 -2.16 53.85
C THR A 122 3.88 -2.45 53.88
N THR A 123 3.06 -1.52 53.37
CA THR A 123 1.65 -1.80 53.10
C THR A 123 1.56 -2.89 52.03
N ASN A 124 0.70 -3.90 52.20
CA ASN A 124 0.42 -4.92 51.17
C ASN A 124 -0.46 -4.35 50.04
N GLU A 125 -0.17 -3.12 49.61
CA GLU A 125 -0.94 -2.41 48.60
C GLU A 125 -0.24 -2.53 47.25
N LEU A 126 -0.98 -2.96 46.23
CA LEU A 126 -0.51 -2.92 44.85
C LEU A 126 -0.51 -1.45 44.39
N ALA A 127 0.59 -1.03 43.77
CA ALA A 127 0.72 0.31 43.20
C ALA A 127 0.05 0.38 41.82
N ASP A 128 -0.61 1.51 41.55
CA ASP A 128 -1.10 1.85 40.22
C ASP A 128 0.07 2.18 39.29
N GLY A 129 -0.13 2.00 37.99
CA GLY A 129 0.92 2.27 37.02
C GLY A 129 0.45 2.30 35.58
N MET A 130 1.26 2.94 34.75
CA MET A 130 1.17 2.90 33.29
C MET A 130 2.49 2.40 32.73
N SER A 131 2.43 1.59 31.68
CA SER A 131 3.63 1.07 31.02
C SER A 131 3.46 0.99 29.51
N LEU A 132 4.56 1.22 28.80
CA LEU A 132 4.62 0.94 27.36
C LEU A 132 4.97 -0.53 27.18
N ARG A 133 3.99 -1.36 26.81
CA ARG A 133 4.18 -2.81 26.69
C ARG A 133 4.92 -3.17 25.40
N ARG A 134 4.57 -2.53 24.28
CA ARG A 134 5.21 -2.74 22.97
C ARG A 134 5.34 -1.43 22.23
N ALA A 135 6.50 -1.22 21.64
CA ALA A 135 6.71 -0.23 20.61
C ALA A 135 7.52 -0.89 19.51
N ARG A 136 6.82 -1.39 18.50
CA ARG A 136 7.40 -2.17 17.41
C ARG A 136 7.33 -1.43 16.11
N VAL A 137 8.40 -1.55 15.34
CA VAL A 137 8.44 -1.16 13.93
C VAL A 137 8.81 -2.40 13.13
N ASN A 138 8.10 -2.64 12.03
CA ASN A 138 8.41 -3.70 11.08
C ASN A 138 8.67 -3.12 9.69
N PHE A 139 9.64 -3.73 9.02
CA PHE A 139 9.94 -3.57 7.61
C PHE A 139 9.81 -4.95 6.98
N ASP A 140 8.94 -5.08 6.00
CA ASP A 140 8.74 -6.36 5.30
C ASP A 140 8.51 -6.13 3.82
N GLY A 141 8.63 -7.19 3.02
CA GLY A 141 8.48 -7.07 1.59
C GLY A 141 8.95 -8.29 0.84
N THR A 142 8.97 -8.13 -0.49
CA THR A 142 9.37 -9.18 -1.43
C THR A 142 10.32 -8.56 -2.46
N PHE A 143 11.41 -9.27 -2.79
CA PHE A 143 12.30 -8.89 -3.89
C PHE A 143 12.43 -10.03 -4.91
N TYR A 144 12.53 -9.67 -6.18
CA TYR A 144 12.55 -10.57 -7.34
C TYR A 144 11.41 -11.60 -7.37
N LYS A 145 10.27 -11.33 -6.73
CA LYS A 145 9.10 -12.22 -6.58
C LYS A 145 9.34 -13.53 -5.80
N ASP A 146 10.59 -13.94 -5.65
CA ASP A 146 10.97 -15.24 -5.11
C ASP A 146 11.51 -15.17 -3.69
N PHE A 147 11.67 -13.96 -3.13
CA PHE A 147 12.24 -13.78 -1.80
C PHE A 147 11.42 -12.84 -0.94
N ASP A 148 10.91 -13.36 0.16
CA ASP A 148 10.28 -12.58 1.20
C ASP A 148 11.30 -12.21 2.27
N TYR A 149 11.18 -11.02 2.83
CA TYR A 149 11.98 -10.57 3.96
C TYR A 149 11.11 -9.91 5.02
N ARG A 150 11.60 -9.97 6.26
CA ARG A 150 11.05 -9.22 7.38
C ARG A 150 12.14 -8.84 8.36
N PHE A 151 11.99 -7.67 8.93
CA PHE A 151 12.73 -7.21 10.09
C PHE A 151 11.77 -6.47 11.03
N GLU A 152 11.68 -6.90 12.28
CA GLU A 152 10.87 -6.27 13.32
C GLU A 152 11.75 -5.97 14.54
N TYR A 153 11.65 -4.73 15.03
CA TYR A 153 12.38 -4.28 16.21
C TYR A 153 11.40 -3.76 17.27
N ASP A 154 11.56 -4.22 18.52
CA ASP A 154 10.75 -3.81 19.67
C ASP A 154 11.58 -2.95 20.63
N PHE A 155 11.25 -1.66 20.74
CA PHE A 155 11.94 -0.69 21.58
C PHE A 155 11.70 -0.92 23.09
N THR A 156 10.71 -1.73 23.47
CA THR A 156 10.37 -1.96 24.89
C THR A 156 10.93 -3.26 25.46
N ARG A 157 11.67 -4.06 24.67
CA ARG A 157 12.46 -5.17 25.25
C ARG A 157 13.54 -4.61 26.17
N GLY A 158 13.97 -5.39 27.16
CA GLY A 158 15.10 -5.03 28.04
C GLY A 158 14.82 -5.00 29.55
N GLY A 159 13.59 -5.26 30.00
CA GLY A 159 13.29 -5.50 31.43
C GLY A 159 13.72 -4.38 32.38
N GLY A 160 13.68 -3.12 31.93
CA GLY A 160 14.11 -1.95 32.71
C GLY A 160 15.48 -1.38 32.31
N THR A 161 16.25 -2.08 31.48
CA THR A 161 17.38 -1.49 30.74
C THR A 161 16.89 -1.06 29.36
N THR A 162 17.36 0.07 28.85
CA THR A 162 16.96 0.66 27.55
C THR A 162 17.52 -0.16 26.36
N ALA A 163 17.26 -1.47 26.34
CA ALA A 163 17.80 -2.39 25.35
C ALA A 163 16.66 -3.04 24.57
N GLY A 164 16.09 -2.27 23.62
CA GLY A 164 15.22 -2.82 22.60
C GLY A 164 15.89 -3.97 21.83
N GLY A 165 15.12 -4.71 21.04
CA GLY A 165 15.70 -5.83 20.32
C GLY A 165 14.86 -6.34 19.16
N VAL A 166 15.53 -7.08 18.28
CA VAL A 166 14.91 -7.75 17.13
C VAL A 166 13.95 -8.83 17.63
N THR A 167 12.70 -8.78 17.18
CA THR A 167 11.67 -9.78 17.48
C THR A 167 11.42 -10.73 16.31
N ASP A 168 11.70 -10.28 15.09
CA ASP A 168 11.60 -11.09 13.88
C ASP A 168 12.65 -10.61 12.86
N ALA A 169 13.33 -11.54 12.22
CA ALA A 169 14.30 -11.25 11.17
C ALA A 169 14.48 -12.49 10.29
N TYR A 170 14.10 -12.40 9.02
CA TYR A 170 14.34 -13.47 8.06
C TYR A 170 14.45 -12.97 6.63
N ILE A 171 15.02 -13.86 5.81
CA ILE A 171 14.85 -13.90 4.36
C ILE A 171 14.40 -15.33 4.03
N GLN A 172 13.35 -15.45 3.23
CA GLN A 172 12.76 -16.73 2.84
C GLN A 172 12.66 -16.78 1.32
N TRP A 173 13.08 -17.90 0.73
CA TRP A 173 12.82 -18.19 -0.67
C TRP A 173 11.43 -18.84 -0.83
N THR A 174 10.64 -18.40 -1.81
CA THR A 174 9.19 -18.69 -1.92
C THR A 174 8.75 -19.39 -3.21
N ALA A 175 9.68 -19.79 -4.08
CA ALA A 175 9.36 -20.39 -5.38
C ALA A 175 8.80 -21.82 -5.31
#